data_AF-A0A150M1C0-F1
#
_entry.id   AF-A0A150M1C0-F1
#
_cell.length_a   1.000
_cell.length_b   1.000
_cell.length_c   1.000
_cell.angle_alpha   90.00
_cell.angle_beta   90.00
_cell.angle_gamma   90.00
#
_symmetry.space_group_name_H-M   'P 1'
#
loop_
_entity.id
_entity.type
_entity.pdbx_description
1 polymer ?
#
loop_
_entity_poly.entity_id
_entity_poly.type
_entity_poly.pdbx_seq_one_letter_code
_entity_poly.pdbx_strand_id
1 'polypeptide(L)'
;MIKTAVILAAGMGTRLGERTKNQPKGFLMLDEKPIVEQSICKLLEMGIEKIVIGTGYLAEAYERLATRYPQITCVRNDEYEKTGSMYTLYNLKDHISDDFLLLESDLIYEKKALDILINNKRPDVILASELTGSNDAVFIETDEYRFLRNMAKKENELNHIYAELVGITKIFYPTFQAMCNFAEASFDDDLKLDYEHALVGISNQVNLYVHKLNNLAWCEIDNEHHLLRAERYIYPMIKAKEKNVPPVKRNILLNPGPATTTDTVKYAQVVPDICPREEEFGNVMQFISDELTKFVADPEHYTTVLFGGSGTAAVEAILSSVIGEEAVLIVNNGAYGKRMCQIAEAYGLNYIEYRSRPDKPLDLAAIEAMIQNSARKISHLAVVHNETTTGLLNDIESIGCLCKKYQIQMIVDAMSSFGAIPIDMEAMNISYLAASSNKNLQGMAGVAFVVAKKDHLEMTKHLRPRNFYLHLYSQYKYFLETKQMRFTPPVQTLYALKQAIIETRLEGIEKRYERYTKSWEVLINGITRLGLTHLVKKEHHSRIITAIMEPNIPSYDFQEMHDYFYRHGYTIYPGKLDGQNTFRVANIGDITYKDMELFVNLLEQYLISIGYCTERKEIHGDSKT
;
A
#
# COMPACT_ATOMS: atom_id res chain seq x y z
N MET A 1 9.76 18.69 30.13
CA MET A 1 10.08 18.54 28.69
C MET A 1 11.34 17.71 28.63
N ILE A 2 11.34 16.62 27.86
CA ILE A 2 12.51 15.74 27.75
C ILE A 2 13.63 16.50 27.04
N LYS A 3 14.82 16.55 27.64
CA LYS A 3 16.00 17.27 27.10
C LYS A 3 17.16 16.35 26.78
N THR A 4 17.09 15.09 27.22
CA THR A 4 18.16 14.11 27.07
C THR A 4 17.71 12.99 26.13
N ALA A 5 18.62 12.53 25.28
CA ALA A 5 18.45 11.29 24.52
C ALA A 5 19.65 10.37 24.76
N VAL A 6 19.40 9.07 24.65
CA VAL A 6 20.38 7.99 24.77
C VAL A 6 20.31 7.16 23.51
N ILE A 7 21.44 6.96 22.84
CA ILE A 7 21.52 6.12 21.63
C ILE A 7 22.41 4.90 21.93
N LEU A 8 21.86 3.69 21.78
CA LEU A 8 22.62 2.45 21.89
C LEU A 8 23.28 2.12 20.54
N ALA A 9 24.60 2.12 20.52
CA ALA A 9 25.40 2.12 19.30
C ALA A 9 26.66 1.24 19.36
N ALA A 10 26.70 0.28 20.31
CA ALA A 10 27.86 -0.56 20.54
C ALA A 10 27.94 -1.81 19.62
N GLY A 11 26.82 -2.21 19.02
CA GLY A 11 26.69 -3.45 18.27
C GLY A 11 27.49 -3.47 16.95
N MET A 12 28.00 -4.64 16.60
CA MET A 12 28.85 -4.84 15.41
C MET A 12 28.07 -4.86 14.08
N GLY A 13 26.76 -5.13 14.08
CA GLY A 13 25.97 -5.23 12.85
C GLY A 13 26.47 -6.30 11.88
N THR A 14 26.89 -7.47 12.38
CA THR A 14 27.55 -8.53 11.59
C THR A 14 26.72 -9.04 10.42
N ARG A 15 25.39 -8.92 10.49
CA ARG A 15 24.43 -9.31 9.45
C ARG A 15 24.46 -8.43 8.18
N LEU A 16 25.17 -7.30 8.22
CA LEU A 16 25.40 -6.39 7.08
C LEU A 16 26.73 -6.65 6.33
N GLY A 17 27.51 -7.65 6.76
CA GLY A 17 28.71 -8.11 6.05
C GLY A 17 29.74 -6.99 5.79
N GLU A 18 30.14 -6.81 4.54
CA GLU A 18 31.17 -5.82 4.17
C GLU A 18 30.76 -4.37 4.47
N ARG A 19 29.46 -4.06 4.59
CA ARG A 19 29.01 -2.68 4.86
C ARG A 19 29.32 -2.20 6.27
N THR A 20 29.47 -3.11 7.22
CA THR A 20 29.81 -2.79 8.62
C THR A 20 31.27 -3.08 8.96
N LYS A 21 32.07 -3.57 8.02
CA LYS A 21 33.49 -3.91 8.26
C LYS A 21 34.35 -2.73 8.69
N ASN A 22 34.06 -1.54 8.14
CA ASN A 22 34.84 -0.31 8.36
C ASN A 22 34.00 0.83 8.93
N GLN A 23 32.75 0.56 9.34
CA GLN A 23 31.87 1.55 9.94
C GLN A 23 30.78 0.89 10.79
N PRO A 24 30.27 1.51 11.87
CA PRO A 24 29.11 1.01 12.60
C PRO A 24 27.84 1.01 11.73
N LYS A 25 26.83 0.19 12.08
CA LYS A 25 25.55 0.14 11.34
C LYS A 25 24.82 1.49 11.27
N GLY A 26 24.87 2.29 12.34
CA GLY A 26 24.33 3.66 12.34
C GLY A 26 24.98 4.61 11.32
N PHE A 27 26.13 4.26 10.75
CA PHE A 27 26.82 5.03 9.72
C PHE A 27 26.46 4.62 8.28
N LEU A 28 25.50 3.71 8.09
CA LEU A 28 24.93 3.46 6.76
C LEU A 28 24.34 4.75 6.18
N MET A 29 24.59 4.99 4.89
CA MET A 29 24.19 6.21 4.20
C MET A 29 22.82 6.04 3.54
N LEU A 30 21.93 7.00 3.78
CA LEU A 30 20.74 7.21 2.96
C LEU A 30 20.74 8.68 2.51
N ASP A 31 20.70 8.91 1.20
CA ASP A 31 21.05 10.20 0.59
C ASP A 31 22.45 10.68 1.06
N GLU A 32 22.55 11.91 1.58
CA GLU A 32 23.81 12.60 1.87
C GLU A 32 24.31 12.44 3.32
N LYS A 33 23.55 11.78 4.20
CA LYS A 33 23.89 11.68 5.63
C LYS A 33 23.77 10.25 6.17
N PRO A 34 24.64 9.86 7.13
CA PRO A 34 24.48 8.60 7.84
C PRO A 34 23.17 8.57 8.64
N ILE A 35 22.52 7.41 8.75
CA ILE A 35 21.20 7.28 9.41
C ILE A 35 21.18 7.77 10.86
N VAL A 36 22.24 7.50 11.63
CA VAL A 36 22.35 7.98 13.02
C VAL A 36 22.50 9.50 13.09
N GLU A 37 23.19 10.11 12.12
CA GLU A 37 23.31 11.57 12.02
C GLU A 37 21.96 12.20 11.66
N GLN A 38 21.14 11.53 10.83
CA GLN A 38 19.77 11.96 10.56
C GLN A 38 18.90 11.89 11.84
N SER A 39 19.02 10.82 12.63
CA SER A 39 18.36 10.66 13.93
C SER A 39 18.76 11.79 14.89
N ILE A 40 20.06 12.10 15.00
CA ILE A 40 20.57 13.22 15.81
C ILE A 40 20.01 14.57 15.35
N CYS A 41 19.98 14.85 14.05
CA CYS A 41 19.38 16.08 13.54
C CYS A 41 17.91 16.21 13.98
N LYS A 42 17.11 15.12 13.89
CA LYS A 42 15.71 15.13 14.32
C LYS A 42 15.56 15.36 15.82
N LEU A 43 16.40 14.74 16.65
CA LEU A 43 16.41 14.94 18.10
C LEU A 43 16.70 16.42 18.45
N LEU A 44 17.73 17.01 17.85
CA LEU A 44 18.09 18.41 18.09
C LEU A 44 16.98 19.38 17.65
N GLU A 45 16.34 19.12 16.50
CA GLU A 45 15.20 19.90 16.04
C GLU A 45 13.97 19.80 16.97
N MET A 46 13.88 18.76 17.79
CA MET A 46 12.83 18.57 18.79
C MET A 46 13.20 19.14 20.17
N GLY A 47 14.33 19.84 20.27
CA GLY A 47 14.76 20.50 21.51
C GLY A 47 15.53 19.59 22.47
N ILE A 48 16.07 18.46 22.00
CA ILE A 48 17.03 17.68 22.79
C ILE A 48 18.34 18.47 22.89
N GLU A 49 18.82 18.64 24.12
CA GLU A 49 19.99 19.45 24.46
C GLU A 49 21.22 18.58 24.76
N LYS A 50 21.01 17.32 25.16
CA LYS A 50 22.06 16.36 25.53
C LYS A 50 21.80 15.00 24.89
N ILE A 51 22.80 14.42 24.23
CA ILE A 51 22.74 13.09 23.61
C ILE A 51 23.88 12.25 24.15
N VAL A 52 23.57 11.19 24.89
CA VAL A 52 24.57 10.22 25.37
C VAL A 52 24.56 9.02 24.43
N ILE A 53 25.71 8.70 23.83
CA ILE A 53 25.82 7.56 22.90
C ILE A 53 26.67 6.49 23.56
N GLY A 54 26.07 5.32 23.80
CA GLY A 54 26.80 4.12 24.23
C GLY A 54 27.47 3.47 23.03
N THR A 55 28.78 3.68 22.89
CA THR A 55 29.59 3.21 21.76
C THR A 55 30.29 1.89 22.09
N GLY A 56 30.85 1.23 21.08
CA GLY A 56 31.58 -0.02 21.23
C GLY A 56 32.37 -0.29 19.95
N TYR A 57 31.85 -1.15 19.08
CA TYR A 57 32.44 -1.41 17.77
C TYR A 57 32.67 -0.11 16.97
N LEU A 58 33.93 0.14 16.57
CA LEU A 58 34.37 1.31 15.80
C LEU A 58 33.88 2.66 16.40
N ALA A 59 33.99 2.79 17.73
CA ALA A 59 33.58 3.96 18.52
C ALA A 59 34.12 5.30 17.97
N GLU A 60 35.30 5.29 17.33
CA GLU A 60 35.96 6.47 16.78
C GLU A 60 35.09 7.17 15.72
N ALA A 61 34.18 6.46 15.06
CA ALA A 61 33.22 7.06 14.13
C ALA A 61 32.24 8.01 14.86
N TYR A 62 31.70 7.58 16.01
CA TYR A 62 30.82 8.40 16.84
C TYR A 62 31.57 9.53 17.53
N GLU A 63 32.83 9.32 17.94
CA GLU A 63 33.68 10.38 18.51
C GLU A 63 33.94 11.49 17.48
N ARG A 64 34.20 11.13 16.21
CA ARG A 64 34.26 12.12 15.11
C ARG A 64 32.94 12.86 14.93
N LEU A 65 31.81 12.17 15.07
CA LEU A 65 30.50 12.82 15.03
C LEU A 65 30.31 13.81 16.18
N ALA A 66 30.76 13.48 17.40
CA ALA A 66 30.70 14.36 18.57
C ALA A 66 31.52 15.66 18.40
N THR A 67 32.59 15.65 17.60
CA THR A 67 33.32 16.90 17.25
C THR A 67 32.47 17.89 16.46
N ARG A 68 31.47 17.41 15.70
CA ARG A 68 30.55 18.24 14.90
C ARG A 68 29.31 18.65 15.69
N TYR A 69 28.90 17.85 16.68
CA TYR A 69 27.69 18.06 17.47
C TYR A 69 28.04 18.09 18.97
N PRO A 70 28.26 19.28 19.57
CA PRO A 70 28.74 19.41 20.95
C PRO A 70 27.76 18.86 22.01
N GLN A 71 26.51 18.60 21.64
CA GLN A 71 25.50 17.96 22.48
C GLN A 71 25.80 16.47 22.73
N ILE A 72 26.71 15.86 21.96
CA ILE A 72 27.01 14.43 22.03
C ILE A 72 28.09 14.15 23.06
N THR A 73 27.82 13.20 23.95
CA THR A 73 28.82 12.54 24.80
C THR A 73 28.86 11.06 24.45
N CYS A 74 30.02 10.57 24.00
CA CYS A 74 30.24 9.14 23.76
C CYS A 74 30.79 8.48 25.03
N VAL A 75 30.22 7.33 25.39
CA VAL A 75 30.70 6.49 26.49
C VAL A 75 30.90 5.09 25.91
N ARG A 76 32.14 4.62 25.96
CA ARG A 76 32.55 3.38 25.31
C ARG A 76 32.30 2.18 26.22
N ASN A 77 31.62 1.16 25.70
CA ASN A 77 31.58 -0.18 26.27
C ASN A 77 32.71 -1.01 25.66
N ASP A 78 33.79 -1.25 26.41
CA ASP A 78 34.93 -2.03 25.92
C ASP A 78 34.64 -3.54 25.80
N GLU A 79 33.60 -4.04 26.47
CA GLU A 79 33.18 -5.45 26.44
C GLU A 79 32.04 -5.71 25.44
N TYR A 80 31.82 -4.80 24.48
CA TYR A 80 30.70 -4.85 23.53
C TYR A 80 30.56 -6.18 22.75
N GLU A 81 31.64 -6.94 22.56
CA GLU A 81 31.62 -8.24 21.88
C GLU A 81 30.99 -9.36 22.74
N LYS A 82 31.03 -9.20 24.06
CA LYS A 82 30.57 -10.21 25.03
C LYS A 82 29.25 -9.83 25.70
N THR A 83 28.82 -8.58 25.58
CA THR A 83 27.66 -8.05 26.30
C THR A 83 26.51 -7.63 25.38
N GLY A 84 25.31 -7.54 25.94
CA GLY A 84 24.09 -7.13 25.25
C GLY A 84 23.85 -5.62 25.28
N SER A 85 22.72 -5.20 24.70
CA SER A 85 22.32 -3.79 24.66
C SER A 85 22.06 -3.20 26.06
N MET A 86 21.58 -4.01 27.02
CA MET A 86 21.34 -3.54 28.40
C MET A 86 22.64 -3.23 29.14
N TYR A 87 23.72 -4.00 28.91
CA TYR A 87 25.02 -3.71 29.52
C TYR A 87 25.60 -2.38 29.02
N THR A 88 25.46 -2.13 27.72
CA THR A 88 25.83 -0.84 27.13
C THR A 88 25.04 0.30 27.77
N LEU A 89 23.73 0.12 27.97
CA LEU A 89 22.87 1.11 28.64
C LEU A 89 23.25 1.29 30.14
N TYR A 90 23.56 0.21 30.85
CA TYR A 90 23.99 0.25 32.25
C TYR A 90 25.29 1.04 32.44
N ASN A 91 26.25 0.93 31.51
CA ASN A 91 27.50 1.70 31.54
C ASN A 91 27.28 3.22 31.41
N LEU A 92 26.07 3.66 31.02
CA LEU A 92 25.71 5.08 30.93
C LEU A 92 25.12 5.64 32.23
N LYS A 93 24.94 4.81 33.28
CA LYS A 93 24.24 5.20 34.51
C LYS A 93 24.78 6.46 35.19
N ASP A 94 26.09 6.69 35.12
CA ASP A 94 26.76 7.86 35.71
C ASP A 94 26.69 9.10 34.80
N HIS A 95 26.23 8.94 33.57
CA HIS A 95 26.08 10.00 32.57
C HIS A 95 24.61 10.44 32.37
N ILE A 96 23.65 9.75 32.98
CA ILE A 96 22.21 9.99 32.87
C ILE A 96 21.68 10.36 34.26
N SER A 97 21.01 11.50 34.38
CA SER A 97 20.42 11.99 35.64
C SER A 97 18.96 12.44 35.51
N ASP A 98 18.44 12.48 34.28
CA ASP A 98 17.15 13.07 33.94
C ASP A 98 16.38 12.10 33.03
N ASP A 99 15.08 12.35 32.85
CA ASP A 99 14.24 11.61 31.91
C ASP A 99 14.75 11.75 30.47
N PHE A 100 14.68 10.69 29.68
CA PHE A 100 15.29 10.64 28.36
C PHE A 100 14.50 9.84 27.33
N LEU A 101 14.83 10.06 26.05
CA LEU A 101 14.47 9.14 24.97
C LEU A 101 15.59 8.11 24.77
N LEU A 102 15.28 6.83 24.85
CA LEU A 102 16.16 5.73 24.46
C LEU A 102 15.92 5.39 22.98
N LEU A 103 16.98 5.31 22.19
CA LEU A 103 16.94 4.98 20.76
C LEU A 103 18.02 3.94 20.41
N GLU A 104 17.74 3.14 19.39
CA GLU A 104 18.73 2.33 18.70
C GLU A 104 19.42 3.14 17.57
N SER A 105 20.68 2.82 17.28
CA SER A 105 21.50 3.59 16.32
C SER A 105 21.15 3.41 14.84
N ASP A 106 20.41 2.36 14.50
CA ASP A 106 20.18 1.87 13.15
C ASP A 106 18.74 2.06 12.67
N LEU A 107 18.05 3.03 13.28
CA LEU A 107 16.69 3.38 12.94
C LEU A 107 16.64 4.51 11.92
N ILE A 108 15.72 4.36 10.97
CA ILE A 108 15.12 5.49 10.24
C ILE A 108 13.65 5.58 10.62
N TYR A 109 13.15 6.79 10.86
CA TYR A 109 11.79 6.98 11.38
C TYR A 109 11.26 8.38 11.05
N GLU A 110 9.94 8.54 10.99
CA GLU A 110 9.29 9.87 10.93
C GLU A 110 9.53 10.66 12.22
N LYS A 111 9.78 11.97 12.10
CA LYS A 111 9.92 12.93 13.21
C LYS A 111 8.72 12.92 14.16
N LYS A 112 7.53 12.57 13.65
CA LYS A 112 6.31 12.34 14.43
C LYS A 112 6.48 11.30 15.55
N ALA A 113 7.38 10.31 15.38
CA ALA A 113 7.73 9.36 16.42
C ALA A 113 8.25 10.07 17.69
N LEU A 114 9.13 11.06 17.52
CA LEU A 114 9.68 11.84 18.62
C LEU A 114 8.65 12.78 19.22
N ASP A 115 7.91 13.51 18.37
CA ASP A 115 6.89 14.47 18.79
C ASP A 115 5.86 13.84 19.73
N ILE A 116 5.39 12.64 19.38
CA ILE A 116 4.40 11.91 20.16
C ILE A 116 4.95 11.49 21.52
N LEU A 117 6.19 11.00 21.59
CA LEU A 117 6.81 10.61 22.86
C LEU A 117 7.04 11.82 23.77
N ILE A 118 7.62 12.89 23.23
CA ILE A 118 7.96 14.12 23.97
C ILE A 118 6.69 14.78 24.53
N ASN A 119 5.61 14.83 23.75
CA ASN A 119 4.34 15.46 24.14
C ASN A 119 3.41 14.53 24.93
N ASN A 120 3.73 13.24 25.06
CA ASN A 120 2.91 12.32 25.84
C ASN A 120 2.95 12.69 27.33
N LYS A 121 1.79 12.76 27.98
CA LYS A 121 1.69 13.08 29.42
C LYS A 121 2.16 11.94 30.33
N ARG A 122 2.23 10.71 29.83
CA ARG A 122 2.70 9.55 30.60
C ARG A 122 4.22 9.59 30.76
N PRO A 123 4.74 9.12 31.91
CA PRO A 123 6.17 9.12 32.18
C PRO A 123 6.92 8.14 31.26
N ASP A 124 6.52 6.87 31.27
CA ASP A 124 7.18 5.81 30.52
C ASP A 124 6.32 5.38 29.34
N VAL A 125 6.86 5.54 28.14
CA VAL A 125 6.13 5.28 26.89
C VAL A 125 7.02 4.54 25.90
N ILE A 126 6.63 3.32 25.59
CA ILE A 126 7.25 2.50 24.53
C ILE A 126 6.54 2.84 23.22
N LEU A 127 7.29 3.28 22.21
CA LEU A 127 6.74 3.49 20.89
C LEU A 127 6.63 2.16 20.16
N ALA A 128 5.45 1.91 19.61
CA ALA A 128 5.17 0.72 18.83
C ALA A 128 4.48 1.08 17.50
N SER A 129 4.56 0.20 16.51
CA SER A 129 3.86 0.33 15.23
C SER A 129 2.95 -0.86 14.94
N GLU A 130 2.24 -0.78 13.82
CA GLU A 130 1.69 -1.95 13.15
C GLU A 130 2.82 -2.90 12.72
N LEU A 131 2.49 -4.18 12.51
CA LEU A 131 3.46 -5.18 12.09
C LEU A 131 4.03 -4.83 10.71
N THR A 132 5.34 -4.72 10.62
CA THR A 132 6.06 -4.21 9.45
C THR A 132 6.36 -5.28 8.43
N GLY A 133 6.33 -6.56 8.83
CA GLY A 133 6.75 -7.70 8.01
C GLY A 133 8.26 -7.71 7.71
N SER A 134 9.07 -7.13 8.58
CA SER A 134 10.53 -7.00 8.42
C SER A 134 11.31 -8.33 8.52
N ASN A 135 10.70 -9.37 9.13
CA ASN A 135 11.33 -10.67 9.47
C ASN A 135 12.39 -10.60 10.59
N ASP A 136 12.40 -9.55 11.41
CA ASP A 136 13.16 -9.46 12.67
C ASP A 136 12.43 -8.62 13.72
N ALA A 137 11.10 -8.68 13.70
CA ALA A 137 10.24 -7.91 14.59
C ALA A 137 10.40 -8.34 16.06
N VAL A 138 10.44 -7.36 16.96
CA VAL A 138 10.18 -7.59 18.39
C VAL A 138 8.70 -7.30 18.65
N PHE A 139 7.92 -8.37 18.86
CA PHE A 139 6.49 -8.29 19.13
C PHE A 139 6.22 -7.91 20.57
N ILE A 140 5.18 -7.10 20.79
CA ILE A 140 4.79 -6.61 22.11
C ILE A 140 3.43 -7.21 22.51
N GLU A 141 3.36 -7.74 23.73
CA GLU A 141 2.12 -8.11 24.41
C GLU A 141 1.76 -7.04 25.46
N THR A 142 0.48 -6.68 25.54
CA THR A 142 -0.02 -5.70 26.52
C THR A 142 -1.23 -6.21 27.29
N ASP A 143 -1.54 -5.61 28.43
CA ASP A 143 -2.87 -5.78 29.02
C ASP A 143 -3.95 -4.92 28.30
N GLU A 144 -5.18 -5.00 28.80
CA GLU A 144 -6.34 -4.24 28.31
C GLU A 144 -6.17 -2.71 28.40
N TYR A 145 -5.28 -2.23 29.28
CA TYR A 145 -4.94 -0.81 29.46
C TYR A 145 -3.71 -0.39 28.63
N ARG A 146 -3.15 -1.30 27.83
CA ARG A 146 -1.98 -1.12 26.97
C ARG A 146 -0.68 -0.93 27.75
N PHE A 147 -0.57 -1.50 28.95
CA PHE A 147 0.71 -1.60 29.63
C PHE A 147 1.45 -2.86 29.20
N LEU A 148 2.77 -2.75 29.07
CA LEU A 148 3.65 -3.85 28.66
C LEU A 148 3.46 -5.06 29.59
N ARG A 149 3.35 -6.25 29.01
CA ARG A 149 3.38 -7.53 29.73
C ARG A 149 4.54 -8.41 29.31
N ASN A 150 4.83 -8.44 28.02
CA ASN A 150 5.94 -9.23 27.50
C ASN A 150 6.42 -8.68 26.15
N MET A 151 7.63 -9.06 25.75
CA MET A 151 8.18 -8.86 24.41
C MET A 151 8.86 -10.13 23.92
N ALA A 152 8.73 -10.45 22.64
CA ALA A 152 9.37 -11.63 22.07
C ALA A 152 9.66 -11.48 20.58
N LYS A 153 10.67 -12.19 20.08
CA LYS A 153 10.97 -12.28 18.64
C LYS A 153 10.12 -13.32 17.90
N LYS A 154 9.44 -14.20 18.63
CA LYS A 154 8.57 -15.23 18.06
C LYS A 154 7.13 -15.07 18.54
N GLU A 155 6.20 -15.19 17.61
CA GLU A 155 4.77 -15.01 17.86
C GLU A 155 4.22 -16.00 18.91
N ASN A 156 4.74 -17.23 18.94
CA ASN A 156 4.28 -18.29 19.84
C ASN A 156 4.76 -18.16 21.29
N GLU A 157 5.60 -17.18 21.59
CA GLU A 157 6.07 -16.86 22.94
C GLU A 157 5.15 -15.83 23.64
N LEU A 158 4.13 -15.32 22.94
CA LEU A 158 3.15 -14.35 23.43
C LEU A 158 1.74 -14.94 23.43
N ASN A 159 0.90 -14.49 24.37
CA ASN A 159 -0.52 -14.86 24.38
C ASN A 159 -1.29 -14.18 23.25
N HIS A 160 -0.89 -12.96 22.91
CA HIS A 160 -1.39 -12.21 21.77
C HIS A 160 -0.38 -11.13 21.36
N ILE A 161 -0.46 -10.68 20.11
CA ILE A 161 0.39 -9.64 19.57
C ILE A 161 -0.40 -8.33 19.49
N TYR A 162 0.06 -7.32 20.23
CA TYR A 162 -0.54 -5.99 20.20
C TYR A 162 0.08 -5.11 19.10
N ALA A 163 1.41 -5.14 18.99
CA ALA A 163 2.20 -4.22 18.16
C ALA A 163 3.64 -4.75 17.92
N GLU A 164 4.40 -4.05 17.07
CA GLU A 164 5.85 -4.23 16.88
C GLU A 164 6.61 -3.07 17.56
N LEU A 165 7.70 -3.37 18.27
CA LEU A 165 8.58 -2.38 18.89
C LEU A 165 9.31 -1.54 17.83
N VAL A 166 9.34 -0.21 18.00
CA VAL A 166 10.01 0.71 17.05
C VAL A 166 11.48 0.96 17.40
N GLY A 167 11.92 0.63 18.62
CA GLY A 167 13.28 0.93 19.10
C GLY A 167 13.43 2.37 19.62
N ILE A 168 12.33 3.07 19.91
CA ILE A 168 12.31 4.41 20.52
C ILE A 168 11.40 4.40 21.75
N THR A 169 11.95 4.70 22.93
CA THR A 169 11.21 4.66 24.20
C THR A 169 11.46 5.91 25.01
N LYS A 170 10.41 6.52 25.58
CA LYS A 170 10.57 7.54 26.61
C LYS A 170 10.66 6.87 27.98
N ILE A 171 11.73 7.14 28.71
CA ILE A 171 12.05 6.52 29.99
C ILE A 171 12.24 7.63 31.03
N PHE A 172 11.52 7.52 32.14
CA PHE A 172 11.76 8.38 33.29
C PHE A 172 12.93 7.87 34.12
N TYR A 173 13.64 8.78 34.79
CA TYR A 173 14.87 8.44 35.50
C TYR A 173 14.69 7.31 36.54
N PRO A 174 13.61 7.27 37.36
CA PRO A 174 13.37 6.14 38.28
C PRO A 174 13.18 4.80 37.57
N THR A 175 12.60 4.79 36.38
CA THR A 175 12.43 3.58 35.56
C THR A 175 13.79 3.08 35.07
N PHE A 176 14.65 3.98 34.62
CA PHE A 176 16.02 3.64 34.24
C PHE A 176 16.83 3.07 35.43
N GLN A 177 16.65 3.62 36.64
CA GLN A 177 17.25 3.06 37.85
C GLN A 177 16.74 1.64 38.14
N ALA A 178 15.42 1.39 37.99
CA ALA A 178 14.86 0.06 38.12
C ALA A 178 15.43 -0.92 37.09
N MET A 179 15.60 -0.48 35.83
CA MET A 179 16.27 -1.28 34.79
C MET A 179 17.72 -1.60 35.16
N CYS A 180 18.48 -0.64 35.69
CA CYS A 180 19.86 -0.85 36.12
C CYS A 180 19.95 -1.87 37.26
N ASN A 181 19.07 -1.76 38.26
CA ASN A 181 19.03 -2.70 39.39
C ASN A 181 18.65 -4.11 38.95
N PHE A 182 17.68 -4.23 38.03
CA PHE A 182 17.31 -5.51 37.43
C PHE A 182 18.49 -6.13 36.65
N ALA A 183 19.17 -5.32 35.84
CA ALA A 183 20.29 -5.79 35.03
C ALA A 183 21.49 -6.20 35.89
N GLU A 184 21.83 -5.41 36.92
CA GLU A 184 22.92 -5.72 37.86
C GLU A 184 22.70 -7.06 38.58
N ALA A 185 21.46 -7.35 38.99
CA ALA A 185 21.11 -8.65 39.57
C ALA A 185 21.15 -9.82 38.56
N SER A 186 21.15 -9.54 37.26
CA SER A 186 21.09 -10.54 36.19
C SER A 186 22.43 -10.77 35.49
N PHE A 187 23.40 -9.88 35.65
CA PHE A 187 24.68 -9.92 34.92
C PHE A 187 25.59 -11.09 35.29
N ASP A 188 25.42 -11.67 36.48
CA ASP A 188 26.14 -12.89 36.86
C ASP A 188 25.71 -14.09 36.00
N ASP A 189 24.47 -14.08 35.49
CA ASP A 189 23.88 -15.17 34.69
C ASP A 189 23.92 -14.87 33.18
N ASP A 190 23.61 -13.63 32.76
CA ASP A 190 23.52 -13.24 31.35
C ASP A 190 24.02 -11.82 31.08
N LEU A 191 25.29 -11.70 30.67
CA LEU A 191 25.86 -10.44 30.21
C LEU A 191 25.32 -10.00 28.83
N LYS A 192 24.66 -10.90 28.08
CA LYS A 192 24.05 -10.62 26.78
C LYS A 192 22.61 -10.13 26.87
N LEU A 193 22.14 -9.81 28.07
CA LEU A 193 20.82 -9.24 28.31
C LEU A 193 20.58 -8.00 27.42
N ASP A 194 19.48 -8.03 26.68
CA ASP A 194 19.01 -6.89 25.90
C ASP A 194 18.10 -5.96 26.72
N TYR A 195 18.06 -4.67 26.37
CA TYR A 195 17.35 -3.67 27.18
C TYR A 195 15.84 -3.92 27.21
N GLU A 196 15.28 -4.54 26.18
CA GLU A 196 13.89 -4.97 26.07
C GLU A 196 13.54 -6.00 27.16
N HIS A 197 14.45 -6.93 27.46
CA HIS A 197 14.27 -7.90 28.53
C HIS A 197 14.25 -7.23 29.90
N ALA A 198 15.08 -6.18 30.10
CA ALA A 198 15.04 -5.40 31.32
C ALA A 198 13.71 -4.64 31.47
N LEU A 199 13.17 -4.05 30.38
CA LEU A 199 11.84 -3.43 30.38
C LEU A 199 10.75 -4.43 30.76
N VAL A 200 10.77 -5.64 30.19
CA VAL A 200 9.83 -6.71 30.56
C VAL A 200 9.99 -7.11 32.02
N GLY A 201 11.24 -7.27 32.50
CA GLY A 201 11.54 -7.67 33.88
C GLY A 201 11.00 -6.71 34.94
N ILE A 202 10.97 -5.40 34.63
CA ILE A 202 10.45 -4.37 35.54
C ILE A 202 8.96 -4.05 35.31
N SER A 203 8.31 -4.61 34.28
CA SER A 203 6.93 -4.26 33.88
C SER A 203 5.87 -4.53 34.95
N ASN A 204 6.13 -5.44 35.90
CA ASN A 204 5.25 -5.69 37.05
C ASN A 204 5.40 -4.64 38.16
N GLN A 205 6.47 -3.84 38.13
CA GLN A 205 6.78 -2.82 39.13
C GLN A 205 6.55 -1.41 38.58
N VAL A 206 6.68 -1.22 37.26
CA VAL A 206 6.57 0.06 36.57
C VAL A 206 5.54 -0.03 35.45
N ASN A 207 4.63 0.95 35.39
CA ASN A 207 3.61 1.05 34.35
C ASN A 207 4.19 1.56 33.03
N LEU A 208 4.71 0.65 32.20
CA LEU A 208 5.26 0.95 30.88
C LEU A 208 4.14 0.99 29.83
N TYR A 209 3.70 2.19 29.44
CA TYR A 209 2.60 2.33 28.48
C TYR A 209 3.08 2.13 27.04
N VAL A 210 2.37 1.31 26.26
CA VAL A 210 2.70 1.05 24.86
C VAL A 210 1.82 1.92 23.96
N HIS A 211 2.45 2.88 23.28
CA HIS A 211 1.78 3.77 22.34
C HIS A 211 1.95 3.27 20.90
N LYS A 212 0.93 2.58 20.38
CA LYS A 212 0.91 2.12 18.98
C LYS A 212 0.52 3.23 18.01
N LEU A 213 1.42 3.57 17.08
CA LEU A 213 1.15 4.43 15.94
C LEU A 213 0.81 3.62 14.69
N ASN A 214 -0.38 3.89 14.15
CA ASN A 214 -0.79 3.36 12.87
C ASN A 214 -0.17 4.19 11.75
N ASN A 215 0.25 3.54 10.66
CA ASN A 215 0.89 4.17 9.51
C ASN A 215 2.13 5.03 9.90
N LEU A 216 3.00 4.51 10.76
CA LEU A 216 4.33 5.08 11.02
C LEU A 216 5.32 4.53 9.99
N ALA A 217 6.00 5.40 9.25
CA ALA A 217 7.10 5.07 8.36
C ALA A 217 8.38 4.99 9.19
N TRP A 218 8.84 3.77 9.42
CA TRP A 218 10.09 3.51 10.11
C TRP A 218 10.69 2.17 9.66
N CYS A 219 11.97 1.98 9.92
CA CYS A 219 12.70 0.75 9.67
C CYS A 219 13.96 0.70 10.53
N GLU A 220 14.18 -0.43 11.19
CA GLU A 220 15.50 -0.85 11.66
C GLU A 220 16.32 -1.41 10.49
N ILE A 221 17.61 -1.12 10.41
CA ILE A 221 18.50 -1.56 9.33
C ILE A 221 19.60 -2.48 9.87
N ASP A 222 19.28 -3.77 9.89
CA ASP A 222 20.12 -4.79 10.51
C ASP A 222 20.70 -5.81 9.52
N ASN A 223 20.18 -5.86 8.31
CA ASN A 223 20.66 -6.73 7.22
C ASN A 223 20.40 -6.09 5.85
N GLU A 224 20.92 -6.69 4.77
CA GLU A 224 20.76 -6.15 3.39
C GLU A 224 19.30 -6.06 2.95
N HIS A 225 18.43 -6.96 3.39
CA HIS A 225 17.00 -6.89 3.07
C HIS A 225 16.36 -5.65 3.70
N HIS A 226 16.69 -5.34 4.95
CA HIS A 226 16.23 -4.13 5.62
C HIS A 226 16.76 -2.88 4.93
N LEU A 227 18.03 -2.86 4.54
CA LEU A 227 18.63 -1.72 3.84
C LEU A 227 17.95 -1.47 2.49
N LEU A 228 17.73 -2.51 1.68
CA LEU A 228 17.00 -2.39 0.42
C LEU A 228 15.56 -1.91 0.63
N ARG A 229 14.88 -2.38 1.69
CA ARG A 229 13.53 -1.94 2.05
C ARG A 229 13.53 -0.46 2.47
N ALA A 230 14.52 -0.04 3.25
CA ALA A 230 14.71 1.33 3.69
C ALA A 230 14.93 2.27 2.50
N GLU A 231 15.89 1.95 1.62
CA GLU A 231 16.24 2.75 0.43
C GLU A 231 15.06 2.88 -0.55
N ARG A 232 14.38 1.76 -0.84
CA ARG A 232 13.37 1.72 -1.91
C ARG A 232 12.00 2.21 -1.50
N TYR A 233 11.61 2.03 -0.24
CA TYR A 233 10.22 2.22 0.19
C TYR A 233 10.08 3.15 1.39
N ILE A 234 10.80 2.88 2.48
CA ILE A 234 10.54 3.56 3.76
C ILE A 234 11.10 4.98 3.78
N TYR A 235 12.34 5.16 3.36
CA TYR A 235 12.98 6.47 3.40
C TYR A 235 12.33 7.50 2.47
N PRO A 236 11.94 7.16 1.22
CA PRO A 236 11.11 8.04 0.39
C PRO A 236 9.79 8.42 1.07
N MET A 237 9.14 7.47 1.75
CA MET A 237 7.90 7.71 2.48
C MET A 237 8.09 8.65 3.68
N ILE A 238 9.16 8.49 4.46
CA ILE A 238 9.54 9.41 5.54
C ILE A 238 9.70 10.83 4.99
N LYS A 239 10.51 11.01 3.94
CA LYS A 239 10.71 12.32 3.30
C LYS A 239 9.38 12.93 2.85
N ALA A 240 8.51 12.13 2.23
CA ALA A 240 7.21 12.61 1.76
C ALA A 240 6.31 13.09 2.90
N LYS A 241 6.31 12.39 4.05
CA LYS A 241 5.52 12.76 5.24
C LYS A 241 6.12 13.91 6.04
N GLU A 242 7.44 14.10 6.01
CA GLU A 242 8.15 15.16 6.76
C GLU A 242 8.28 16.48 6.01
N LYS A 243 7.99 16.53 4.70
CA LYS A 243 7.77 17.82 4.04
C LYS A 243 6.66 18.52 4.84
N ASN A 244 6.94 19.70 5.40
CA ASN A 244 6.00 20.54 6.18
C ASN A 244 4.83 21.04 5.30
N VAL A 245 4.08 20.12 4.69
CA VAL A 245 2.98 20.42 3.79
C VAL A 245 1.69 20.19 4.56
N PRO A 246 0.75 21.14 4.55
CA PRO A 246 -0.52 20.99 5.26
C PRO A 246 -1.24 19.72 4.77
N PRO A 247 -1.91 18.98 5.67
CA PRO A 247 -2.70 17.82 5.27
C PRO A 247 -3.76 18.25 4.25
N VAL A 248 -3.95 17.45 3.21
CA VAL A 248 -4.99 17.71 2.22
C VAL A 248 -6.33 17.25 2.79
N LYS A 249 -7.41 18.00 2.53
CA LYS A 249 -8.76 17.58 2.92
C LYS A 249 -9.04 16.16 2.39
N ARG A 250 -9.30 15.23 3.31
CA ARG A 250 -9.65 13.84 2.98
C ARG A 250 -11.13 13.73 2.65
N ASN A 251 -11.47 13.73 1.36
CA ASN A 251 -12.81 13.38 0.88
C ASN A 251 -12.89 11.86 0.67
N ILE A 252 -13.98 11.21 1.08
CA ILE A 252 -14.20 9.79 0.85
C ILE A 252 -14.90 9.57 -0.49
N LEU A 253 -14.16 9.06 -1.46
CA LEU A 253 -14.67 8.79 -2.79
C LEU A 253 -15.16 7.34 -2.90
N LEU A 254 -16.48 7.15 -2.99
CA LEU A 254 -17.16 5.87 -3.18
C LEU A 254 -17.54 5.63 -4.65
N ASN A 255 -16.81 6.26 -5.58
CA ASN A 255 -16.84 5.96 -7.01
C ASN A 255 -15.64 5.05 -7.39
N PRO A 256 -15.73 4.26 -8.47
CA PRO A 256 -14.69 3.26 -8.81
C PRO A 256 -13.44 3.86 -9.45
N GLY A 257 -13.02 5.07 -9.07
CA GLY A 257 -11.79 5.71 -9.50
C GLY A 257 -11.97 6.86 -10.50
N PRO A 258 -11.28 8.02 -10.34
CA PRO A 258 -10.31 8.33 -9.27
C PRO A 258 -10.92 8.24 -7.86
N ALA A 259 -10.17 7.71 -6.90
CA ALA A 259 -10.63 7.42 -5.53
C ALA A 259 -9.78 8.18 -4.51
N THR A 260 -10.11 8.06 -3.22
CA THR A 260 -9.32 8.65 -2.13
C THR A 260 -7.87 8.14 -2.23
N THR A 261 -6.89 9.03 -2.11
CA THR A 261 -5.46 8.65 -2.09
C THR A 261 -4.82 9.13 -0.80
N THR A 262 -3.65 8.58 -0.49
CA THR A 262 -2.77 9.10 0.56
C THR A 262 -2.25 10.50 0.19
N ASP A 263 -1.81 11.27 1.17
CA ASP A 263 -1.17 12.58 0.92
C ASP A 263 0.25 12.41 0.35
N THR A 264 0.92 11.31 0.67
CA THR A 264 2.22 10.94 0.09
C THR A 264 2.14 10.80 -1.44
N VAL A 265 1.11 10.13 -1.98
CA VAL A 265 0.87 10.07 -3.44
C VAL A 265 0.54 11.45 -4.02
N LYS A 266 -0.23 12.29 -3.30
CA LYS A 266 -0.54 13.66 -3.76
C LYS A 266 0.73 14.49 -3.91
N TYR A 267 1.58 14.48 -2.89
CA TYR A 267 2.80 15.28 -2.84
C TYR A 267 3.96 14.70 -3.63
N ALA A 268 3.89 13.43 -4.04
CA ALA A 268 4.84 12.84 -4.99
C ALA A 268 4.79 13.49 -6.38
N GLN A 269 3.72 14.23 -6.70
CA GLN A 269 3.66 15.07 -7.91
C GLN A 269 4.57 16.30 -7.83
N VAL A 270 4.92 16.74 -6.61
CA VAL A 270 5.69 17.97 -6.35
C VAL A 270 7.17 17.61 -6.31
N VAL A 271 7.79 17.69 -7.48
CA VAL A 271 9.20 17.43 -7.76
C VAL A 271 9.81 18.60 -8.54
N PRO A 272 11.14 18.79 -8.54
CA PRO A 272 11.80 19.72 -9.45
C PRO A 272 11.46 19.41 -10.91
N ASP A 273 11.45 20.44 -11.76
CA ASP A 273 11.28 20.27 -13.20
C ASP A 273 12.42 19.43 -13.77
N ILE A 274 12.08 18.46 -14.63
CA ILE A 274 13.02 17.55 -15.26
C ILE A 274 12.65 17.33 -16.73
N CYS A 275 13.66 17.32 -17.60
CA CYS A 275 13.46 16.89 -18.99
C CYS A 275 13.21 15.37 -19.01
N PRO A 276 12.11 14.87 -19.60
CA PRO A 276 11.78 13.44 -19.59
C PRO A 276 12.73 12.57 -20.43
N ARG A 277 13.73 13.18 -21.07
CA ARG A 277 14.79 12.51 -21.82
C ARG A 277 16.04 12.23 -20.96
N GLU A 278 16.12 12.80 -19.75
CA GLU A 278 17.20 12.52 -18.81
C GLU A 278 17.20 11.06 -18.36
N GLU A 279 18.39 10.51 -18.13
CA GLU A 279 18.57 9.12 -17.67
C GLU A 279 17.85 8.87 -16.34
N GLU A 280 17.88 9.85 -15.43
CA GLU A 280 17.18 9.77 -14.14
C GLU A 280 15.68 9.48 -14.33
N PHE A 281 15.02 10.19 -15.25
CA PHE A 281 13.60 9.98 -15.51
C PHE A 281 13.34 8.67 -16.27
N GLY A 282 14.26 8.26 -17.15
CA GLY A 282 14.25 6.93 -17.77
C GLY A 282 14.25 5.81 -16.73
N ASN A 283 15.06 5.94 -15.68
CA ASN A 283 15.10 4.99 -14.56
C ASN A 283 13.79 4.97 -13.74
N VAL A 284 13.10 6.12 -13.60
CA VAL A 284 11.75 6.17 -13.01
C VAL A 284 10.75 5.37 -13.84
N MET A 285 10.74 5.55 -15.16
CA MET A 285 9.83 4.80 -16.04
C MET A 285 10.15 3.31 -16.06
N GLN A 286 11.44 2.93 -16.04
CA GLN A 286 11.86 1.53 -15.98
C GLN A 286 11.39 0.87 -14.68
N PHE A 287 11.59 1.54 -13.54
CA PHE A 287 11.07 1.08 -12.25
C PHE A 287 9.56 0.86 -12.31
N ILE A 288 8.81 1.83 -12.84
CA ILE A 288 7.35 1.71 -12.97
C ILE A 288 6.98 0.52 -13.85
N SER A 289 7.63 0.36 -15.01
CA SER A 289 7.38 -0.76 -15.92
C SER A 289 7.60 -2.11 -15.24
N ASP A 290 8.76 -2.29 -14.62
CA ASP A 290 9.17 -3.55 -14.00
C ASP A 290 8.26 -3.92 -12.84
N GLU A 291 7.95 -2.95 -11.97
CA GLU A 291 7.13 -3.18 -10.79
C GLU A 291 5.67 -3.44 -11.14
N LEU A 292 5.12 -2.76 -12.16
CA LEU A 292 3.79 -3.07 -12.67
C LEU A 292 3.72 -4.48 -13.28
N THR A 293 4.79 -4.95 -13.94
CA THR A 293 4.84 -6.34 -14.44
C THR A 293 4.85 -7.33 -13.28
N LYS A 294 5.70 -7.12 -12.27
CA LYS A 294 5.85 -8.02 -11.10
C LYS A 294 4.59 -8.23 -10.29
N PHE A 295 3.62 -7.31 -10.36
CA PHE A 295 2.34 -7.48 -9.70
C PHE A 295 1.47 -8.60 -10.28
N VAL A 296 1.72 -9.03 -11.52
CA VAL A 296 0.86 -10.00 -12.22
C VAL A 296 1.61 -11.05 -13.04
N ALA A 297 2.92 -10.90 -13.25
CA ALA A 297 3.71 -11.77 -14.11
C ALA A 297 5.22 -11.67 -13.85
N ASP A 298 6.00 -12.63 -14.36
CA ASP A 298 7.45 -12.57 -14.36
C ASP A 298 7.98 -11.57 -15.44
N PRO A 299 8.77 -10.55 -15.05
CA PRO A 299 9.44 -9.64 -15.99
C PRO A 299 10.38 -10.29 -17.00
N GLU A 300 10.77 -11.55 -16.83
CA GLU A 300 11.52 -12.30 -17.84
C GLU A 300 10.68 -12.51 -19.11
N HIS A 301 9.41 -12.90 -18.95
CA HIS A 301 8.50 -13.26 -20.06
C HIS A 301 7.49 -12.17 -20.40
N TYR A 302 7.24 -11.23 -19.48
CA TYR A 302 6.27 -10.15 -19.63
C TYR A 302 6.93 -8.78 -19.49
N THR A 303 6.25 -7.75 -19.98
CA THR A 303 6.70 -6.36 -19.87
C THR A 303 5.52 -5.40 -19.84
N THR A 304 5.73 -4.23 -19.25
CA THR A 304 4.72 -3.16 -19.21
C THR A 304 5.03 -2.08 -20.24
N VAL A 305 4.04 -1.73 -21.06
CA VAL A 305 4.12 -0.61 -22.01
C VAL A 305 3.28 0.56 -21.49
N LEU A 306 3.93 1.71 -21.28
CA LEU A 306 3.32 2.90 -20.70
C LEU A 306 2.81 3.89 -21.77
N PHE A 307 1.65 4.50 -21.50
CA PHE A 307 1.02 5.54 -22.32
C PHE A 307 0.52 6.69 -21.43
N GLY A 308 0.62 7.92 -21.95
CA GLY A 308 -0.10 9.05 -21.38
C GLY A 308 -1.56 9.01 -21.85
N GLY A 309 -2.51 8.90 -20.93
CA GLY A 309 -3.93 8.81 -21.26
C GLY A 309 -4.78 8.16 -20.16
N SER A 310 -6.08 8.01 -20.43
CA SER A 310 -7.01 7.27 -19.57
C SER A 310 -6.89 5.76 -19.81
N GLY A 311 -7.46 4.92 -18.93
CA GLY A 311 -7.43 3.46 -19.14
C GLY A 311 -8.00 2.99 -20.49
N THR A 312 -8.95 3.72 -21.08
CA THR A 312 -9.45 3.41 -22.43
C THR A 312 -8.34 3.46 -23.49
N ALA A 313 -7.32 4.30 -23.31
CA ALA A 313 -6.16 4.34 -24.20
C ALA A 313 -5.39 3.01 -24.20
N ALA A 314 -5.30 2.30 -23.07
CA ALA A 314 -4.65 0.99 -23.01
C ALA A 314 -5.43 -0.09 -23.76
N VAL A 315 -6.76 -0.15 -23.58
CA VAL A 315 -7.62 -1.08 -24.34
C VAL A 315 -7.58 -0.78 -25.84
N GLU A 316 -7.65 0.50 -26.20
CA GLU A 316 -7.54 0.92 -27.59
C GLU A 316 -6.17 0.59 -28.20
N ALA A 317 -5.08 0.81 -27.45
CA ALA A 317 -3.73 0.45 -27.87
C ALA A 317 -3.61 -1.06 -28.18
N ILE A 318 -4.18 -1.93 -27.33
CA ILE A 318 -4.19 -3.37 -27.59
C ILE A 318 -5.00 -3.67 -28.85
N LEU A 319 -6.30 -3.35 -28.86
CA LEU A 319 -7.20 -3.76 -29.96
C LEU A 319 -6.73 -3.25 -31.32
N SER A 320 -6.24 -2.01 -31.39
CA SER A 320 -5.77 -1.40 -32.63
C SER A 320 -4.39 -1.90 -33.11
N SER A 321 -3.62 -2.57 -32.26
CA SER A 321 -2.23 -2.97 -32.58
C SER A 321 -2.04 -4.48 -32.76
N VAL A 322 -2.79 -5.32 -32.04
CA VAL A 322 -2.50 -6.78 -31.97
C VAL A 322 -3.35 -7.60 -32.93
N ILE A 323 -4.49 -7.06 -33.38
CA ILE A 323 -5.44 -7.77 -34.24
C ILE A 323 -5.10 -7.53 -35.72
N GLY A 324 -4.64 -8.59 -36.39
CA GLY A 324 -4.34 -8.63 -37.82
C GLY A 324 -5.59 -8.78 -38.70
N GLU A 325 -5.56 -9.74 -39.62
CA GLU A 325 -6.70 -10.03 -40.50
C GLU A 325 -7.71 -10.99 -39.86
N GLU A 326 -7.35 -11.72 -38.81
CA GLU A 326 -8.23 -12.65 -38.10
C GLU A 326 -9.28 -11.92 -37.24
N ALA A 327 -10.22 -12.66 -36.65
CA ALA A 327 -11.26 -12.08 -35.80
C ALA A 327 -10.84 -11.96 -34.33
N VAL A 328 -11.44 -11.01 -33.61
CA VAL A 328 -11.50 -10.97 -32.14
C VAL A 328 -12.92 -11.30 -31.65
N LEU A 329 -13.04 -12.22 -30.69
CA LEU A 329 -14.30 -12.45 -29.97
C LEU A 329 -14.35 -11.51 -28.76
N ILE A 330 -15.34 -10.62 -28.70
CA ILE A 330 -15.47 -9.63 -27.62
C ILE A 330 -16.63 -10.03 -26.72
N VAL A 331 -16.33 -10.22 -25.43
CA VAL A 331 -17.35 -10.42 -24.39
C VAL A 331 -17.95 -9.08 -24.02
N ASN A 332 -19.23 -8.88 -24.36
CA ASN A 332 -20.01 -7.71 -24.00
C ASN A 332 -21.08 -8.06 -22.96
N ASN A 333 -20.70 -7.93 -21.68
CA ASN A 333 -21.59 -8.04 -20.55
C ASN A 333 -21.64 -6.76 -19.70
N GLY A 334 -21.49 -5.61 -20.35
CA GLY A 334 -21.61 -4.31 -19.69
C GLY A 334 -21.00 -3.17 -20.50
N ALA A 335 -20.85 -2.01 -19.88
CA ALA A 335 -20.46 -0.79 -20.57
C ALA A 335 -19.04 -0.84 -21.16
N TYR A 336 -18.13 -1.64 -20.59
CA TYR A 336 -16.73 -1.67 -21.03
C TYR A 336 -16.53 -2.66 -22.18
N GLY A 337 -17.22 -3.82 -22.15
CA GLY A 337 -17.28 -4.72 -23.31
C GLY A 337 -17.95 -4.06 -24.52
N LYS A 338 -19.05 -3.31 -24.29
CA LYS A 338 -19.66 -2.46 -25.34
C LYS A 338 -18.66 -1.46 -25.92
N ARG A 339 -17.80 -0.86 -25.08
CA ARG A 339 -16.76 0.07 -25.54
C ARG A 339 -15.69 -0.63 -26.39
N MET A 340 -15.31 -1.87 -26.05
CA MET A 340 -14.40 -2.66 -26.90
C MET A 340 -15.00 -2.90 -28.29
N CYS A 341 -16.30 -3.22 -28.38
CA CYS A 341 -16.98 -3.33 -29.68
C CYS A 341 -16.93 -2.00 -30.47
N GLN A 342 -17.19 -0.87 -29.81
CA GLN A 342 -17.12 0.45 -30.45
C GLN A 342 -15.71 0.79 -30.96
N ILE A 343 -14.67 0.44 -30.19
CA ILE A 343 -13.28 0.59 -30.62
C ILE A 343 -13.00 -0.30 -31.83
N ALA A 344 -13.41 -1.57 -31.78
CA ALA A 344 -13.22 -2.51 -32.88
C ALA A 344 -13.89 -2.01 -34.17
N GLU A 345 -15.12 -1.51 -34.07
CA GLU A 345 -15.86 -0.89 -35.17
C GLU A 345 -15.13 0.35 -35.72
N ALA A 346 -14.68 1.27 -34.86
CA ALA A 346 -13.97 2.49 -35.26
C ALA A 346 -12.68 2.23 -36.05
N TYR A 347 -11.99 1.12 -35.76
CA TYR A 347 -10.77 0.70 -36.46
C TYR A 347 -11.00 -0.28 -37.62
N GLY A 348 -12.26 -0.63 -37.92
CA GLY A 348 -12.62 -1.61 -38.93
C GLY A 348 -12.03 -2.99 -38.65
N LEU A 349 -11.96 -3.39 -37.38
CA LEU A 349 -11.50 -4.71 -36.98
C LEU A 349 -12.58 -5.74 -37.24
N ASN A 350 -12.17 -6.97 -37.60
CA ASN A 350 -13.09 -8.08 -37.66
C ASN A 350 -13.37 -8.53 -36.22
N TYR A 351 -14.58 -8.30 -35.72
CA TYR A 351 -14.96 -8.74 -34.40
C TYR A 351 -16.28 -9.50 -34.40
N ILE A 352 -16.41 -10.39 -33.43
CA ILE A 352 -17.64 -11.13 -33.12
C ILE A 352 -18.03 -10.73 -31.71
N GLU A 353 -19.27 -10.33 -31.50
CA GLU A 353 -19.77 -9.93 -30.18
C GLU A 353 -20.47 -11.13 -29.50
N TYR A 354 -19.96 -11.55 -28.34
CA TYR A 354 -20.71 -12.38 -27.41
C TYR A 354 -21.42 -11.46 -26.40
N ARG A 355 -22.73 -11.29 -26.56
CA ARG A 355 -23.56 -10.47 -25.67
C ARG A 355 -24.13 -11.31 -24.54
N SER A 356 -23.94 -10.88 -23.29
CA SER A 356 -24.56 -11.52 -22.13
C SER A 356 -25.03 -10.48 -21.11
N ARG A 357 -25.71 -10.96 -20.07
CA ARG A 357 -26.29 -10.08 -19.05
C ARG A 357 -25.22 -9.56 -18.09
N PRO A 358 -25.29 -8.28 -17.66
CA PRO A 358 -24.30 -7.67 -16.77
C PRO A 358 -24.43 -8.09 -15.30
N ASP A 359 -25.47 -8.85 -14.96
CA ASP A 359 -25.78 -9.33 -13.61
C ASP A 359 -25.67 -10.86 -13.46
N LYS A 360 -25.17 -11.56 -14.49
CA LYS A 360 -25.06 -13.02 -14.52
C LYS A 360 -23.67 -13.47 -14.98
N PRO A 361 -23.18 -14.61 -14.50
CA PRO A 361 -21.94 -15.20 -15.00
C PRO A 361 -22.06 -15.54 -16.49
N LEU A 362 -20.91 -15.63 -17.16
CA LEU A 362 -20.81 -15.99 -18.57
C LEU A 362 -21.14 -17.47 -18.80
N ASP A 363 -21.76 -17.78 -19.93
CA ASP A 363 -21.93 -19.17 -20.39
C ASP A 363 -20.73 -19.57 -21.24
N LEU A 364 -19.79 -20.30 -20.63
CA LEU A 364 -18.57 -20.76 -21.29
C LEU A 364 -18.83 -21.73 -22.43
N ALA A 365 -19.89 -22.56 -22.33
CA ALA A 365 -20.25 -23.49 -23.40
C ALA A 365 -20.77 -22.73 -24.62
N ALA A 366 -21.52 -21.65 -24.42
CA ALA A 366 -21.94 -20.77 -25.50
C ALA A 366 -20.75 -20.05 -26.17
N ILE A 367 -19.79 -19.56 -25.39
CA ILE A 367 -18.55 -18.96 -25.91
C ILE A 367 -17.76 -19.99 -26.73
N GLU A 368 -17.60 -21.21 -26.21
CA GLU A 368 -16.92 -22.30 -26.91
C GLU A 368 -17.63 -22.66 -28.23
N ALA A 369 -18.96 -22.75 -28.22
CA ALA A 369 -19.74 -23.00 -29.43
C ALA A 369 -19.57 -21.87 -30.46
N MET A 370 -19.46 -20.61 -30.04
CA MET A 370 -19.15 -19.50 -30.96
C MET A 370 -17.76 -19.61 -31.56
N ILE A 371 -16.77 -20.07 -30.78
CA ILE A 371 -15.42 -20.31 -31.28
C ILE A 371 -15.41 -21.39 -32.36
N GLN A 372 -16.08 -22.53 -32.10
CA GLN A 372 -16.13 -23.67 -33.01
C GLN A 372 -16.89 -23.38 -34.31
N ASN A 373 -17.98 -22.61 -34.22
CA ASN A 373 -18.86 -22.34 -35.36
C ASN A 373 -18.51 -21.05 -36.13
N SER A 374 -17.44 -20.35 -35.73
CA SER A 374 -17.06 -19.10 -36.39
C SER A 374 -16.57 -19.34 -37.82
N ALA A 375 -17.17 -18.62 -38.78
CA ALA A 375 -16.74 -18.66 -40.19
C ALA A 375 -15.34 -18.08 -40.41
N ARG A 376 -14.86 -17.24 -39.49
CA ARG A 376 -13.52 -16.66 -39.52
C ARG A 376 -12.71 -17.19 -38.34
N LYS A 377 -11.43 -17.49 -38.56
CA LYS A 377 -10.52 -17.86 -37.48
C LYS A 377 -10.49 -16.76 -36.42
N ILE A 378 -10.81 -17.13 -35.19
CA ILE A 378 -10.70 -16.25 -34.02
C ILE A 378 -9.27 -16.37 -33.51
N SER A 379 -8.59 -15.23 -33.46
CA SER A 379 -7.19 -15.11 -33.03
C SER A 379 -7.07 -14.59 -31.61
N HIS A 380 -8.05 -13.78 -31.21
CA HIS A 380 -8.07 -13.10 -29.92
C HIS A 380 -9.44 -13.22 -29.27
N LEU A 381 -9.46 -13.25 -27.94
CA LEU A 381 -10.67 -13.08 -27.13
C LEU A 381 -10.45 -11.93 -26.17
N ALA A 382 -11.34 -10.94 -26.17
CA ALA A 382 -11.29 -9.78 -25.30
C ALA A 382 -12.40 -9.82 -24.25
N VAL A 383 -12.02 -9.66 -22.97
CA VAL A 383 -12.94 -9.71 -21.82
C VAL A 383 -12.57 -8.66 -20.78
N VAL A 384 -13.57 -8.16 -20.06
CA VAL A 384 -13.39 -7.28 -18.89
C VAL A 384 -13.36 -8.15 -17.64
N HIS A 385 -12.37 -8.01 -16.78
CA HIS A 385 -12.26 -8.84 -15.56
C HIS A 385 -13.32 -8.43 -14.51
N ASN A 386 -13.37 -7.15 -14.14
CA ASN A 386 -14.34 -6.61 -13.16
C ASN A 386 -15.26 -5.57 -13.83
N GLU A 387 -16.50 -5.98 -14.13
CA GLU A 387 -17.49 -5.10 -14.73
C GLU A 387 -18.08 -4.12 -13.70
N THR A 388 -17.44 -2.95 -13.57
CA THR A 388 -17.88 -1.88 -12.64
C THR A 388 -19.25 -1.28 -12.95
N THR A 389 -19.89 -1.70 -14.03
CA THR A 389 -21.32 -1.42 -14.29
C THR A 389 -22.17 -2.00 -13.16
N THR A 390 -21.82 -3.19 -12.63
CA THR A 390 -22.64 -3.92 -11.65
C THR A 390 -21.85 -4.46 -10.46
N GLY A 391 -20.54 -4.63 -10.59
CA GLY A 391 -19.71 -5.37 -9.63
C GLY A 391 -19.51 -6.85 -10.00
N LEU A 392 -19.93 -7.28 -11.19
CA LEU A 392 -19.73 -8.64 -11.67
C LEU A 392 -18.25 -8.92 -11.95
N LEU A 393 -17.73 -10.01 -11.38
CA LEU A 393 -16.40 -10.54 -11.64
C LEU A 393 -16.50 -11.68 -12.65
N ASN A 394 -15.91 -11.50 -13.83
CA ASN A 394 -15.83 -12.54 -14.86
C ASN A 394 -14.70 -13.52 -14.52
N ASP A 395 -14.96 -14.83 -14.65
CA ASP A 395 -13.98 -15.89 -14.41
C ASP A 395 -12.97 -15.97 -15.57
N ILE A 396 -11.92 -15.16 -15.49
CA ILE A 396 -10.89 -15.09 -16.51
C ILE A 396 -9.97 -16.33 -16.53
N GLU A 397 -9.91 -17.11 -15.46
CA GLU A 397 -9.13 -18.35 -15.41
C GLU A 397 -9.77 -19.42 -16.29
N SER A 398 -11.08 -19.61 -16.18
CA SER A 398 -11.83 -20.53 -17.03
C SER A 398 -11.83 -20.10 -18.50
N ILE A 399 -11.92 -18.79 -18.77
CA ILE A 399 -11.78 -18.25 -20.14
C ILE A 399 -10.36 -18.47 -20.66
N GLY A 400 -9.35 -18.30 -19.80
CA GLY A 400 -7.94 -18.56 -20.11
C GLY A 400 -7.70 -20.01 -20.54
N CYS A 401 -8.27 -20.97 -19.81
CA CYS A 401 -8.27 -22.39 -20.16
C CYS A 401 -8.88 -22.65 -21.54
N LEU A 402 -10.02 -22.02 -21.82
CA LEU A 402 -10.69 -22.11 -23.12
C LEU A 402 -9.83 -21.52 -24.24
N CYS A 403 -9.24 -20.35 -24.02
CA CYS A 403 -8.34 -19.70 -24.98
C CYS A 403 -7.12 -20.58 -25.29
N LYS A 404 -6.54 -21.23 -24.26
CA LYS A 404 -5.41 -22.15 -24.41
C LYS A 404 -5.77 -23.36 -25.29
N LYS A 405 -6.95 -23.96 -25.07
CA LYS A 405 -7.48 -25.09 -25.85
C LYS A 405 -7.57 -24.79 -27.36
N TYR A 406 -7.94 -23.57 -27.72
CA TYR A 406 -8.13 -23.15 -29.12
C TYR A 406 -6.99 -22.29 -29.68
N GLN A 407 -5.87 -22.15 -28.95
CA GLN A 407 -4.71 -21.31 -29.34
C GLN A 407 -5.09 -19.85 -29.62
N ILE A 408 -6.01 -19.31 -28.82
CA ILE A 408 -6.48 -17.92 -28.88
C ILE A 408 -5.69 -17.07 -27.89
N GLN A 409 -5.24 -15.89 -28.29
CA GLN A 409 -4.59 -14.93 -27.39
C GLN A 409 -5.64 -14.16 -26.58
N MET A 410 -5.54 -14.19 -25.25
CA MET A 410 -6.51 -13.53 -24.38
C MET A 410 -6.10 -12.09 -24.07
N ILE A 411 -7.03 -11.16 -24.27
CA ILE A 411 -6.96 -9.74 -23.93
C ILE A 411 -7.87 -9.49 -22.73
N VAL A 412 -7.33 -8.96 -21.64
CA VAL A 412 -8.07 -8.67 -20.41
C VAL A 412 -8.04 -7.18 -20.12
N ASP A 413 -9.22 -6.55 -20.04
CA ASP A 413 -9.38 -5.26 -19.37
C ASP A 413 -9.48 -5.50 -17.86
N ALA A 414 -8.39 -5.19 -17.17
CA ALA A 414 -8.26 -5.31 -15.73
C ALA A 414 -8.25 -3.92 -15.06
N MET A 415 -8.80 -2.88 -15.69
CA MET A 415 -8.72 -1.50 -15.18
C MET A 415 -9.15 -1.39 -13.71
N SER A 416 -10.21 -2.10 -13.33
CA SER A 416 -10.83 -2.06 -12.00
C SER A 416 -10.51 -3.27 -11.13
N SER A 417 -9.58 -4.14 -11.55
CA SER A 417 -9.14 -5.31 -10.76
C SER A 417 -7.63 -5.32 -10.51
N PHE A 418 -6.81 -4.87 -11.46
CA PHE A 418 -5.35 -4.78 -11.30
C PHE A 418 -4.96 -3.97 -10.06
N GLY A 419 -4.08 -4.53 -9.23
CA GLY A 419 -3.64 -3.93 -7.97
C GLY A 419 -4.63 -4.10 -6.80
N ALA A 420 -5.69 -4.89 -6.95
CA ALA A 420 -6.52 -5.32 -5.82
C ALA A 420 -6.92 -6.79 -5.89
N ILE A 421 -7.38 -7.31 -7.02
CA ILE A 421 -7.69 -8.74 -7.14
C ILE A 421 -6.42 -9.44 -7.63
N PRO A 422 -5.95 -10.52 -6.98
CA PRO A 422 -4.81 -11.30 -7.46
C PRO A 422 -5.03 -11.77 -8.90
N ILE A 423 -4.03 -11.56 -9.75
CA ILE A 423 -4.03 -11.95 -11.16
C ILE A 423 -2.66 -12.56 -11.45
N ASP A 424 -2.65 -13.75 -12.02
CA ASP A 424 -1.44 -14.39 -12.54
C ASP A 424 -1.61 -14.55 -14.06
N MET A 425 -0.89 -13.74 -14.84
CA MET A 425 -1.05 -13.73 -16.30
C MET A 425 -0.61 -15.04 -16.95
N GLU A 426 0.38 -15.73 -16.39
CA GLU A 426 0.85 -16.98 -16.97
C GLU A 426 -0.12 -18.13 -16.67
N ALA A 427 -0.48 -18.30 -15.40
CA ALA A 427 -1.42 -19.33 -14.97
C ALA A 427 -2.80 -19.16 -15.63
N MET A 428 -3.27 -17.92 -15.76
CA MET A 428 -4.56 -17.60 -16.39
C MET A 428 -4.47 -17.44 -17.92
N ASN A 429 -3.32 -17.74 -18.56
CA ASN A 429 -3.12 -17.67 -20.01
C ASN A 429 -3.48 -16.28 -20.64
N ILE A 430 -3.13 -15.20 -19.94
CA ILE A 430 -3.35 -13.81 -20.38
C ILE A 430 -2.19 -13.39 -21.28
N SER A 431 -2.52 -12.90 -22.48
CA SER A 431 -1.53 -12.36 -23.42
C SER A 431 -1.31 -10.87 -23.25
N TYR A 432 -2.40 -10.12 -23.05
CA TYR A 432 -2.38 -8.67 -22.88
C TYR A 432 -3.35 -8.27 -21.76
N LEU A 433 -2.89 -7.47 -20.82
CA LEU A 433 -3.68 -6.93 -19.72
C LEU A 433 -3.64 -5.41 -19.75
N ALA A 434 -4.80 -4.75 -19.83
CA ALA A 434 -4.92 -3.30 -19.76
C ALA A 434 -5.26 -2.83 -18.34
N ALA A 435 -4.60 -1.76 -17.87
CA ALA A 435 -4.90 -1.10 -16.62
C ALA A 435 -4.49 0.39 -16.63
N SER A 436 -4.68 1.08 -15.50
CA SER A 436 -4.37 2.51 -15.36
C SER A 436 -3.96 2.88 -13.93
N SER A 437 -3.29 4.01 -13.78
CA SER A 437 -2.70 4.48 -12.51
C SER A 437 -3.71 4.82 -11.41
N ASN A 438 -4.95 5.19 -11.74
CA ASN A 438 -5.88 5.86 -10.82
C ASN A 438 -7.06 5.02 -10.33
N LYS A 439 -6.92 3.70 -10.42
CA LYS A 439 -7.89 2.73 -9.91
C LYS A 439 -7.35 2.13 -8.62
N ASN A 440 -7.20 0.81 -8.55
CA ASN A 440 -6.80 0.14 -7.30
C ASN A 440 -5.31 0.30 -6.97
N LEU A 441 -4.49 0.82 -7.91
CA LEU A 441 -3.13 1.28 -7.60
C LEU A 441 -3.11 2.50 -6.68
N GLN A 442 -4.23 3.23 -6.58
CA GLN A 442 -4.37 4.44 -5.75
C GLN A 442 -3.45 5.61 -6.18
N GLY A 443 -3.03 5.64 -7.44
CA GLY A 443 -2.27 6.73 -8.04
C GLY A 443 -3.15 7.85 -8.64
N MET A 444 -2.51 8.82 -9.27
CA MET A 444 -3.19 9.92 -9.97
C MET A 444 -3.53 9.55 -11.41
N ALA A 445 -4.60 10.11 -11.98
CA ALA A 445 -5.02 9.83 -13.35
C ALA A 445 -4.04 10.43 -14.37
N GLY A 446 -3.81 9.71 -15.47
CA GLY A 446 -3.00 10.20 -16.59
C GLY A 446 -2.05 9.16 -17.18
N VAL A 447 -1.83 8.02 -16.52
CA VAL A 447 -1.02 6.92 -17.06
C VAL A 447 -1.90 5.70 -17.29
N ALA A 448 -1.92 5.24 -18.53
CA ALA A 448 -2.51 3.97 -18.93
C ALA A 448 -1.38 3.01 -19.32
N PHE A 449 -1.57 1.72 -19.10
CA PHE A 449 -0.52 0.76 -19.41
C PHE A 449 -1.07 -0.60 -19.81
N VAL A 450 -0.24 -1.31 -20.56
CA VAL A 450 -0.49 -2.68 -21.01
C VAL A 450 0.62 -3.57 -20.47
N VAL A 451 0.28 -4.58 -19.67
CA VAL A 451 1.22 -5.68 -19.38
C VAL A 451 1.03 -6.74 -20.45
N ALA A 452 2.09 -7.11 -21.15
CA ALA A 452 2.01 -7.99 -22.32
C ALA A 452 3.11 -9.04 -22.32
N LYS A 453 2.79 -10.21 -22.88
CA LYS A 453 3.77 -11.26 -23.13
C LYS A 453 4.74 -10.81 -24.23
N LYS A 454 6.05 -10.87 -23.97
CA LYS A 454 7.08 -10.33 -24.90
C LYS A 454 7.04 -10.99 -26.27
N ASP A 455 6.91 -12.31 -26.32
CA ASP A 455 6.84 -13.05 -27.59
C ASP A 455 5.64 -12.61 -28.44
N HIS A 456 4.50 -12.37 -27.80
CA HIS A 456 3.30 -11.91 -28.51
C HIS A 456 3.46 -10.47 -29.00
N LEU A 457 4.11 -9.58 -28.24
CA LEU A 457 4.49 -8.26 -28.73
C LEU A 457 5.38 -8.36 -29.98
N GLU A 458 6.42 -9.20 -29.95
CA GLU A 458 7.33 -9.37 -31.09
C GLU A 458 6.64 -9.92 -32.34
N MET A 459 5.61 -10.74 -32.20
CA MET A 459 4.81 -11.20 -33.34
C MET A 459 4.06 -10.05 -34.04
N THR A 460 3.74 -8.97 -33.32
CA THR A 460 3.00 -7.82 -33.89
C THR A 460 3.87 -6.88 -34.72
N LYS A 461 5.20 -7.05 -34.73
CA LYS A 461 6.14 -6.12 -35.39
C LYS A 461 5.90 -5.90 -36.89
N HIS A 462 5.29 -6.87 -37.55
CA HIS A 462 4.99 -6.84 -38.98
C HIS A 462 3.58 -6.34 -39.30
N LEU A 463 2.72 -6.18 -38.28
CA LEU A 463 1.38 -5.64 -38.47
C LEU A 463 1.48 -4.16 -38.81
N ARG A 464 0.70 -3.73 -39.80
CA ARG A 464 0.64 -2.32 -40.19
C ARG A 464 -0.01 -1.51 -39.05
N PRO A 465 0.64 -0.44 -38.55
CA PRO A 465 0.05 0.41 -37.52
C PRO A 465 -1.27 1.03 -37.99
N ARG A 466 -2.33 0.92 -37.17
CA ARG A 466 -3.63 1.56 -37.43
C ARG A 466 -3.72 2.99 -36.86
N ASN A 467 -2.86 3.30 -35.89
CA ASN A 467 -2.69 4.63 -35.33
C ASN A 467 -1.20 4.84 -35.02
N PHE A 468 -0.86 6.06 -34.57
CA PHE A 468 0.53 6.42 -34.28
C PHE A 468 0.81 6.49 -32.78
N TYR A 469 0.03 7.28 -32.02
CA TYR A 469 0.26 7.51 -30.59
C TYR A 469 0.05 6.25 -29.73
N LEU A 470 -1.02 5.50 -30.00
CA LEU A 470 -1.40 4.30 -29.24
C LEU A 470 -0.80 2.99 -29.81
N HIS A 471 0.09 3.09 -30.81
CA HIS A 471 0.66 1.90 -31.42
C HIS A 471 1.57 1.14 -30.44
N LEU A 472 1.11 -0.06 -30.03
CA LEU A 472 1.66 -0.81 -28.91
C LEU A 472 3.12 -1.23 -29.14
N TYR A 473 3.39 -1.88 -30.28
CA TYR A 473 4.73 -2.37 -30.59
C TYR A 473 5.75 -1.24 -30.72
N SER A 474 5.40 -0.13 -31.36
CA SER A 474 6.33 1.00 -31.49
C SER A 474 6.65 1.67 -30.16
N GLN A 475 5.67 1.75 -29.25
CA GLN A 475 5.90 2.28 -27.92
C GLN A 475 6.83 1.37 -27.12
N TYR A 476 6.56 0.05 -27.16
CA TYR A 476 7.39 -0.98 -26.53
C TYR A 476 8.84 -0.95 -27.05
N LYS A 477 9.03 -1.02 -28.37
CA LYS A 477 10.35 -1.06 -29.00
C LYS A 477 11.17 0.18 -28.65
N TYR A 478 10.57 1.36 -28.74
CA TYR A 478 11.27 2.60 -28.44
C TYR A 478 11.70 2.66 -26.95
N PHE A 479 10.85 2.20 -26.03
CA PHE A 479 11.20 2.14 -24.61
C PHE A 479 12.34 1.14 -24.34
N LEU A 480 12.31 -0.03 -24.99
CA LEU A 480 13.37 -1.03 -24.87
C LEU A 480 14.75 -0.49 -25.32
N GLU A 481 14.78 0.29 -26.39
CA GLU A 481 16.01 0.83 -26.97
C GLU A 481 16.56 2.06 -26.22
N THR A 482 15.68 2.85 -25.59
CA THR A 482 16.04 4.20 -25.08
C THR A 482 15.73 4.43 -23.61
N LYS A 483 14.97 3.54 -22.97
CA LYS A 483 14.33 3.75 -21.65
C LYS A 483 13.43 4.99 -21.59
N GLN A 484 12.88 5.43 -22.72
CA GLN A 484 12.03 6.61 -22.82
C GLN A 484 10.70 6.28 -23.47
N MET A 485 9.65 7.03 -23.14
CA MET A 485 8.43 7.04 -23.96
C MET A 485 8.68 7.80 -25.28
N ARG A 486 7.97 7.44 -26.35
CA ARG A 486 8.13 8.09 -27.67
C ARG A 486 7.84 9.60 -27.61
N PHE A 487 6.82 9.99 -26.86
CA PHE A 487 6.37 11.38 -26.70
C PHE A 487 6.48 11.82 -25.24
N THR A 488 6.30 13.13 -25.00
CA THR A 488 6.32 13.70 -23.65
C THR A 488 5.34 12.97 -22.73
N PRO A 489 5.83 12.29 -21.68
CA PRO A 489 4.98 11.59 -20.73
C PRO A 489 4.43 12.56 -19.68
N PRO A 490 3.38 12.17 -18.93
CA PRO A 490 2.91 12.94 -17.79
C PRO A 490 3.88 12.80 -16.60
N VAL A 491 4.95 13.58 -16.60
CA VAL A 491 6.10 13.47 -15.67
C VAL A 491 5.67 13.39 -14.22
N GLN A 492 4.90 14.36 -13.75
CA GLN A 492 4.46 14.44 -12.34
C GLN A 492 3.52 13.28 -11.97
N THR A 493 2.67 12.83 -12.91
CA THR A 493 1.81 11.66 -12.70
C THR A 493 2.62 10.37 -12.58
N LEU A 494 3.73 10.23 -13.31
CA LEU A 494 4.62 9.07 -13.19
C LEU A 494 5.33 9.05 -11.83
N TYR A 495 5.75 10.21 -11.28
CA TYR A 495 6.26 10.26 -9.90
C TYR A 495 5.19 9.87 -8.87
N ALA A 496 3.95 10.34 -9.03
CA ALA A 496 2.84 9.91 -8.18
C ALA A 496 2.56 8.40 -8.30
N LEU A 497 2.63 7.86 -9.52
CA LEU A 497 2.48 6.43 -9.76
C LEU A 497 3.61 5.62 -9.12
N LYS A 498 4.86 6.09 -9.18
CA LYS A 498 5.99 5.47 -8.47
C LYS A 498 5.71 5.36 -6.97
N GLN A 499 5.22 6.44 -6.34
CA GLN A 499 4.85 6.40 -4.92
C GLN A 499 3.67 5.46 -4.65
N ALA A 500 2.67 5.44 -5.52
CA ALA A 500 1.53 4.53 -5.41
C ALA A 500 1.93 3.05 -5.53
N ILE A 501 2.89 2.73 -6.40
CA ILE A 501 3.50 1.38 -6.53
C ILE A 501 4.26 1.01 -5.24
N ILE A 502 5.05 1.94 -4.68
CA ILE A 502 5.75 1.75 -3.41
C ILE A 502 4.75 1.40 -2.29
N GLU A 503 3.67 2.18 -2.15
CA GLU A 503 2.63 1.93 -1.15
C GLU A 503 1.89 0.61 -1.40
N THR A 504 1.64 0.26 -2.67
CA THR A 504 1.04 -1.02 -3.05
C THR A 504 1.92 -2.21 -2.67
N ARG A 505 3.24 -2.09 -2.81
CA ARG A 505 4.18 -3.13 -2.37
C ARG A 505 4.26 -3.29 -0.87
N LEU A 506 4.22 -2.18 -0.14
CA LEU A 506 4.23 -2.20 1.31
C LEU A 506 2.95 -2.83 1.88
N GLU A 507 1.80 -2.52 1.29
CA GLU A 507 0.54 -3.12 1.68
C GLU A 507 0.44 -4.59 1.24
N GLY A 508 0.80 -4.90 0.00
CA GLY A 508 0.52 -6.18 -0.66
C GLY A 508 -0.87 -6.21 -1.32
N ILE A 509 -1.00 -6.89 -2.46
CA ILE A 509 -2.26 -6.95 -3.22
C ILE A 509 -3.32 -7.73 -2.46
N GLU A 510 -2.94 -8.82 -1.83
CA GLU A 510 -3.82 -9.69 -1.03
C GLU A 510 -4.39 -8.94 0.17
N LYS A 511 -3.54 -8.27 0.95
CA LYS A 511 -3.96 -7.46 2.10
C LYS A 511 -4.83 -6.27 1.67
N ARG A 512 -4.53 -5.65 0.52
CA ARG A 512 -5.40 -4.63 -0.07
C ARG A 512 -6.76 -5.20 -0.44
N TYR A 513 -6.82 -6.38 -1.05
CA TYR A 513 -8.07 -7.08 -1.36
C TYR A 513 -8.88 -7.38 -0.10
N GLU A 514 -8.22 -7.82 0.97
CA GLU A 514 -8.83 -8.06 2.27
C GLU A 514 -9.42 -6.77 2.86
N ARG A 515 -8.69 -5.65 2.78
CA ARG A 515 -9.18 -4.34 3.23
C ARG A 515 -10.42 -3.89 2.45
N TYR A 516 -10.42 -4.06 1.14
CA TYR A 516 -11.58 -3.78 0.29
C TYR A 516 -12.74 -4.73 0.59
N THR A 517 -12.47 -6.02 0.72
CA THR A 517 -13.45 -7.05 1.10
C THR A 517 -14.11 -6.74 2.44
N LYS A 518 -13.34 -6.38 3.46
CA LYS A 518 -13.87 -6.01 4.78
C LYS A 518 -14.78 -4.79 4.70
N SER A 519 -14.42 -3.80 3.88
CA SER A 519 -15.27 -2.63 3.63
C SER A 519 -16.56 -3.03 2.90
N TRP A 520 -16.46 -3.89 1.89
CA TRP A 520 -17.62 -4.44 1.20
C TRP A 520 -18.53 -5.26 2.13
N GLU A 521 -18.00 -6.06 3.05
CA GLU A 521 -18.80 -6.81 4.03
C GLU A 521 -19.60 -5.87 4.95
N VAL A 522 -18.98 -4.79 5.44
CA VAL A 522 -19.68 -3.74 6.21
C VAL A 522 -20.82 -3.15 5.39
N LEU A 523 -20.55 -2.78 4.12
CA LEU A 523 -21.56 -2.24 3.23
C LEU A 523 -22.74 -3.22 3.05
N ILE A 524 -22.45 -4.47 2.69
CA ILE A 524 -23.47 -5.49 2.40
C ILE A 524 -24.31 -5.80 3.63
N ASN A 525 -23.70 -5.95 4.80
CA ASN A 525 -24.42 -6.14 6.06
C ASN A 525 -25.29 -4.91 6.39
N GLY A 526 -24.76 -3.71 6.17
CA GLY A 526 -25.47 -2.45 6.35
C GLY A 526 -26.70 -2.33 5.46
N ILE A 527 -26.55 -2.46 4.14
CA ILE A 527 -27.67 -2.34 3.20
C ILE A 527 -28.73 -3.44 3.44
N THR A 528 -28.31 -4.67 3.78
CA THR A 528 -29.22 -5.78 4.09
C THR A 528 -30.03 -5.47 5.35
N ARG A 529 -29.39 -4.95 6.41
CA ARG A 529 -30.06 -4.48 7.64
C ARG A 529 -31.08 -3.38 7.36
N LEU A 530 -30.80 -2.52 6.39
CA LEU A 530 -31.66 -1.39 6.00
C LEU A 530 -32.77 -1.79 5.01
N GLY A 531 -32.86 -3.06 4.59
CA GLY A 531 -33.89 -3.54 3.67
C GLY A 531 -33.58 -3.32 2.18
N LEU A 532 -32.39 -2.82 1.85
CA LEU A 532 -31.92 -2.67 0.48
C LEU A 532 -31.36 -3.99 -0.07
N THR A 533 -31.32 -4.10 -1.40
CA THR A 533 -30.76 -5.26 -2.11
C THR A 533 -29.75 -4.82 -3.16
N HIS A 534 -28.91 -5.74 -3.63
CA HIS A 534 -27.90 -5.49 -4.65
C HIS A 534 -28.02 -6.49 -5.81
N LEU A 535 -27.58 -6.08 -7.00
CA LEU A 535 -27.85 -6.83 -8.25
C LEU A 535 -27.10 -8.15 -8.38
N VAL A 536 -25.79 -8.13 -8.14
CA VAL A 536 -24.92 -9.30 -8.38
C VAL A 536 -24.83 -10.12 -7.11
N LYS A 537 -25.04 -11.44 -7.21
CA LYS A 537 -24.93 -12.35 -6.07
C LYS A 537 -23.50 -12.42 -5.54
N LYS A 538 -23.35 -12.71 -4.24
CA LYS A 538 -22.06 -12.68 -3.52
C LYS A 538 -20.98 -13.54 -4.18
N GLU A 539 -21.35 -14.72 -4.69
CA GLU A 539 -20.44 -15.67 -5.34
C GLU A 539 -19.83 -15.18 -6.65
N HIS A 540 -20.43 -14.17 -7.30
CA HIS A 540 -19.95 -13.60 -8.57
C HIS A 540 -19.54 -12.13 -8.44
N HIS A 541 -19.48 -11.60 -7.21
CA HIS A 541 -19.25 -10.19 -6.93
C HIS A 541 -17.75 -9.91 -6.71
N SER A 542 -17.21 -8.86 -7.31
CA SER A 542 -15.79 -8.50 -7.22
C SER A 542 -15.35 -7.92 -5.86
N ARG A 543 -16.32 -7.56 -5.03
CA ARG A 543 -16.16 -6.92 -3.70
C ARG A 543 -15.49 -5.54 -3.75
N ILE A 544 -15.45 -4.94 -4.94
CA ILE A 544 -14.82 -3.64 -5.21
C ILE A 544 -15.85 -2.53 -5.38
N ILE A 545 -16.98 -2.84 -6.02
CA ILE A 545 -18.10 -1.92 -6.23
C ILE A 545 -19.40 -2.70 -6.23
N THR A 546 -20.44 -2.15 -5.61
CA THR A 546 -21.76 -2.76 -5.51
C THR A 546 -22.81 -1.87 -6.16
N ALA A 547 -23.57 -2.43 -7.10
CA ALA A 547 -24.80 -1.82 -7.60
C ALA A 547 -25.98 -2.18 -6.69
N ILE A 548 -26.50 -1.17 -6.00
CA ILE A 548 -27.57 -1.25 -5.01
C ILE A 548 -28.86 -0.77 -5.67
N MET A 549 -29.96 -1.49 -5.44
CA MET A 549 -31.28 -1.11 -5.92
C MET A 549 -31.73 0.20 -5.24
N GLU A 550 -32.21 1.14 -6.03
CA GLU A 550 -32.79 2.37 -5.48
C GLU A 550 -34.05 2.06 -4.65
N PRO A 551 -34.27 2.77 -3.53
CA PRO A 551 -35.53 2.75 -2.81
C PRO A 551 -36.73 3.01 -3.74
N ASN A 552 -37.69 2.09 -3.76
CA ASN A 552 -38.90 2.23 -4.56
C ASN A 552 -39.98 3.03 -3.80
N ILE A 553 -39.69 4.28 -3.47
CA ILE A 553 -40.63 5.21 -2.81
C ILE A 553 -40.61 6.59 -3.49
N PRO A 554 -41.72 7.35 -3.50
CA PRO A 554 -41.77 8.65 -4.19
C PRO A 554 -40.84 9.73 -3.65
N SER A 555 -40.42 9.61 -2.38
CA SER A 555 -39.51 10.55 -1.72
C SER A 555 -38.03 10.30 -2.01
N TYR A 556 -37.70 9.26 -2.76
CA TYR A 556 -36.32 8.99 -3.14
C TYR A 556 -35.92 9.78 -4.39
N ASP A 557 -34.82 10.54 -4.29
CA ASP A 557 -34.11 11.13 -5.41
C ASP A 557 -32.60 10.90 -5.26
N PHE A 558 -31.93 10.49 -6.35
CA PHE A 558 -30.50 10.21 -6.31
C PHE A 558 -29.67 11.48 -6.10
N GLN A 559 -30.07 12.62 -6.67
CA GLN A 559 -29.32 13.88 -6.54
C GLN A 559 -29.40 14.41 -5.11
N GLU A 560 -30.57 14.34 -4.48
CA GLU A 560 -30.73 14.69 -3.06
C GLU A 560 -29.89 13.80 -2.14
N MET A 561 -29.88 12.48 -2.39
CA MET A 561 -29.03 11.53 -1.68
C MET A 561 -27.54 11.86 -1.87
N HIS A 562 -27.13 12.11 -3.11
CA HIS A 562 -25.75 12.47 -3.45
C HIS A 562 -25.32 13.73 -2.70
N ASP A 563 -26.14 14.79 -2.72
CA ASP A 563 -25.81 16.06 -2.08
C ASP A 563 -25.79 15.94 -0.55
N TYR A 564 -26.66 15.10 0.03
CA TYR A 564 -26.60 14.74 1.43
C TYR A 564 -25.23 14.13 1.79
N PHE A 565 -24.77 13.11 1.05
CA PHE A 565 -23.46 12.49 1.30
C PHE A 565 -22.30 13.45 1.03
N TYR A 566 -22.39 14.27 -0.01
CA TYR A 566 -21.34 15.22 -0.39
C TYR A 566 -21.07 16.25 0.71
N ARG A 567 -22.14 16.77 1.35
CA ARG A 567 -22.02 17.66 2.53
C ARG A 567 -21.35 16.99 3.73
N HIS A 568 -21.45 15.66 3.84
CA HIS A 568 -20.80 14.86 4.89
C HIS A 568 -19.42 14.32 4.47
N GLY A 569 -18.88 14.75 3.33
CA GLY A 569 -17.54 14.36 2.87
C GLY A 569 -17.46 13.06 2.09
N TYR A 570 -18.59 12.51 1.64
CA TYR A 570 -18.69 11.28 0.85
C TYR A 570 -19.16 11.55 -0.58
N THR A 571 -18.62 10.83 -1.57
CA THR A 571 -19.08 10.92 -2.97
C THR A 571 -19.56 9.55 -3.44
N ILE A 572 -20.87 9.37 -3.57
CA ILE A 572 -21.48 8.17 -4.14
C ILE A 572 -21.58 8.27 -5.66
N TYR A 573 -21.95 7.18 -6.34
CA TYR A 573 -21.92 7.10 -7.81
C TYR A 573 -23.26 6.66 -8.40
N PRO A 574 -23.72 7.25 -9.51
CA PRO A 574 -25.01 6.87 -10.11
C PRO A 574 -24.95 5.48 -10.72
N GLY A 575 -26.10 4.86 -10.94
CA GLY A 575 -26.24 3.63 -11.73
C GLY A 575 -25.77 3.78 -13.17
N LYS A 576 -25.66 2.65 -13.88
CA LYS A 576 -25.20 2.62 -15.27
C LYS A 576 -25.91 1.56 -16.13
N LEU A 577 -26.96 0.95 -15.60
CA LEU A 577 -27.75 -0.06 -16.29
C LEU A 577 -29.04 0.54 -16.82
N ASP A 578 -29.22 0.45 -18.13
CA ASP A 578 -30.48 0.82 -18.76
C ASP A 578 -31.59 -0.11 -18.24
N GLY A 579 -32.70 0.48 -17.78
CA GLY A 579 -33.88 -0.25 -17.31
C GLY A 579 -33.80 -0.80 -15.87
N GLN A 580 -32.74 -0.49 -15.10
CA GLN A 580 -32.66 -0.82 -13.67
C GLN A 580 -32.20 0.38 -12.84
N ASN A 581 -33.09 0.85 -11.96
CA ASN A 581 -32.83 1.96 -11.05
C ASN A 581 -31.86 1.50 -9.95
N THR A 582 -30.62 1.94 -10.06
CA THR A 582 -29.53 1.57 -9.15
C THR A 582 -28.66 2.77 -8.86
N PHE A 583 -28.06 2.78 -7.67
CA PHE A 583 -26.89 3.57 -7.39
C PHE A 583 -25.72 2.64 -7.07
N ARG A 584 -24.50 3.18 -7.09
CA ARG A 584 -23.27 2.41 -6.91
C ARG A 584 -22.43 2.97 -5.78
N VAL A 585 -21.88 2.05 -4.99
CA VAL A 585 -20.94 2.34 -3.93
C VAL A 585 -19.70 1.48 -4.16
N ALA A 586 -18.58 2.14 -4.46
CA ALA A 586 -17.27 1.53 -4.55
C ALA A 586 -16.54 1.65 -3.22
N ASN A 587 -15.61 0.73 -2.99
CA ASN A 587 -14.85 0.67 -1.76
C ASN A 587 -13.34 0.50 -2.02
N ILE A 588 -12.79 1.34 -2.89
CA ILE A 588 -11.38 1.34 -3.31
C ILE A 588 -10.66 2.62 -2.90
N GLY A 589 -9.35 2.67 -3.12
CA GLY A 589 -8.50 3.78 -2.69
C GLY A 589 -8.13 3.68 -1.22
N ASP A 590 -7.68 4.79 -0.64
CA ASP A 590 -7.25 4.92 0.77
C ASP A 590 -8.45 5.03 1.72
N ILE A 591 -9.32 4.01 1.68
CA ILE A 591 -10.47 3.85 2.57
C ILE A 591 -10.34 2.60 3.42
N THR A 592 -11.07 2.57 4.53
CA THR A 592 -11.11 1.44 5.45
C THR A 592 -12.55 1.07 5.80
N TYR A 593 -12.72 -0.07 6.46
CA TYR A 593 -14.03 -0.50 6.94
C TYR A 593 -14.69 0.53 7.87
N LYS A 594 -13.91 1.33 8.61
CA LYS A 594 -14.43 2.40 9.49
C LYS A 594 -15.06 3.54 8.69
N ASP A 595 -14.47 3.90 7.56
CA ASP A 595 -15.06 4.89 6.65
C ASP A 595 -16.41 4.38 6.11
N MET A 596 -16.51 3.07 5.88
CA MET A 596 -17.74 2.42 5.44
C MET A 596 -18.79 2.29 6.55
N GLU A 597 -18.39 2.03 7.80
CA GLU A 597 -19.30 2.04 8.96
C GLU A 597 -19.97 3.40 9.11
N LEU A 598 -19.19 4.48 9.02
CA LEU A 598 -19.70 5.85 9.04
C LEU A 598 -20.63 6.13 7.84
N PHE A 599 -20.27 5.67 6.64
CA PHE A 599 -21.16 5.77 5.46
C PHE A 599 -22.49 5.06 5.68
N VAL A 600 -22.49 3.83 6.20
CA VAL A 600 -23.71 3.06 6.47
C VAL A 600 -24.60 3.77 7.50
N ASN A 601 -24.01 4.40 8.52
CA ASN A 601 -24.77 5.19 9.49
C ASN A 601 -25.41 6.43 8.84
N LEU A 602 -24.69 7.13 7.96
CA LEU A 602 -25.24 8.24 7.19
C LEU A 602 -26.34 7.77 6.22
N LEU A 603 -26.17 6.60 5.61
CA LEU A 603 -27.20 5.99 4.76
C LEU A 603 -28.47 5.68 5.55
N GLU A 604 -28.34 5.12 6.75
CA GLU A 604 -29.46 4.86 7.66
C GLU A 604 -30.21 6.17 7.99
N GLN A 605 -29.49 7.23 8.36
CA GLN A 605 -30.08 8.54 8.63
C GLN A 605 -30.81 9.12 7.41
N TYR A 606 -30.21 9.04 6.22
CA TYR A 606 -30.84 9.47 4.99
C TYR A 606 -32.14 8.70 4.72
N LEU A 607 -32.09 7.36 4.79
CA LEU A 607 -33.26 6.50 4.54
C LEU A 607 -34.40 6.73 5.54
N ILE A 608 -34.08 7.01 6.81
CA ILE A 608 -35.08 7.42 7.82
C ILE A 608 -35.70 8.76 7.43
N SER A 609 -34.89 9.74 7.01
CA SER A 609 -35.37 11.09 6.67
C SER A 609 -36.35 11.11 5.49
N ILE A 610 -36.21 10.17 4.55
CA ILE A 610 -37.12 10.02 3.40
C ILE A 610 -38.25 9.00 3.66
N GLY A 611 -38.34 8.44 4.87
CA GLY A 611 -39.40 7.50 5.26
C GLY A 611 -39.28 6.09 4.69
N TYR A 612 -38.08 5.65 4.29
CA TYR A 612 -37.84 4.29 3.78
C TYR A 612 -37.80 3.24 4.90
N CYS A 613 -37.20 3.57 6.05
CA CYS A 613 -37.16 2.73 7.23
C CYS A 613 -37.42 3.52 8.52
N THR A 614 -37.86 2.85 9.59
CA THR A 614 -38.19 3.47 10.88
C THR A 614 -36.98 3.53 11.83
N GLU A 615 -36.87 4.57 12.65
CA GLU A 615 -35.90 4.64 13.75
C GLU A 615 -36.01 3.40 14.66
N ARG A 616 -34.87 2.72 14.91
CA ARG A 616 -34.82 1.69 15.95
C ARG A 616 -34.83 2.36 17.31
N LYS A 617 -35.78 1.98 18.17
CA LYS A 617 -35.65 2.22 19.62
C LYS A 617 -34.42 1.42 20.09
N GLU A 618 -33.40 2.10 20.61
CA GLU A 618 -32.31 1.45 21.33
C GLU A 618 -32.90 0.64 22.48
N ILE A 619 -32.84 -0.69 22.38
CA ILE A 619 -33.09 -1.56 23.54
C ILE A 619 -31.84 -1.44 24.40
N HIS A 620 -31.82 -0.43 25.28
CA HIS A 620 -30.91 -0.42 26.41
C HIS A 620 -31.30 -1.62 27.29
N GLY A 621 -30.45 -2.65 27.27
CA GLY A 621 -30.58 -3.81 28.13
C GLY A 621 -30.33 -3.43 29.58
N ASP A 622 -31.40 -3.07 30.30
CA ASP A 622 -31.46 -3.21 31.74
C ASP A 622 -31.62 -4.70 32.06
N SER A 623 -30.51 -5.42 32.14
CA SER A 623 -30.47 -6.72 32.82
C SER A 623 -30.17 -6.48 34.30
N LYS A 624 -31.18 -6.03 35.04
CA LYS A 624 -31.32 -6.32 36.48
C LYS A 624 -32.42 -7.34 36.64
N THR A 625 -32.02 -8.59 36.87
CA THR A 625 -32.58 -9.56 37.83
C THR A 625 -31.72 -10.79 37.82
#